data_AF-A0A2J8SCF6-F1
#
_entry.id   AF-A0A2J8SCF6-F1
#
_cell.length_a   1.000
_cell.length_b   1.000
_cell.length_c   1.000
_cell.angle_alpha   90.00
_cell.angle_beta   90.00
_cell.angle_gamma   90.00
#
_symmetry.space_group_name_H-M   'P 1'
#
loop_
_entity.id
_entity.type
_entity.pdbx_description
1 polymer ?
#
loop_
_entity_poly.entity_id
_entity_poly.type
_entity_poly.pdbx_seq_one_letter_code
_entity_poly.pdbx_strand_id
1 'polypeptide(L)'
;KRVSEMPAAKRLRLDAGPQSLSGKSTPQPPSGKTTPSSGDVQVTEDAVRRYLTRKPMTTKDLLKKFQTKKTGLSSEQTVNVLAQILKRLNPERKMINDKMHFSLKE
;
A
#
# COMPACT_ATOMS: atom_id res chain seq x y z
N LYS A 1 -61.71 31.07 -15.87
CA LYS A 1 -61.58 30.37 -14.56
C LYS A 1 -62.18 28.97 -14.74
N ARG A 2 -61.41 27.89 -14.48
CA ARG A 2 -61.84 26.45 -14.49
C ARG A 2 -62.17 25.88 -15.88
N VAL A 3 -61.93 24.62 -16.29
CA VAL A 3 -61.49 23.32 -15.72
C VAL A 3 -61.21 22.42 -16.96
N SER A 4 -60.03 21.83 -17.17
CA SER A 4 -59.63 20.42 -16.89
C SER A 4 -60.69 19.32 -17.09
N GLU A 5 -60.61 18.47 -18.13
CA GLU A 5 -60.93 17.01 -18.06
C GLU A 5 -60.50 16.31 -19.38
N MET A 6 -59.46 15.45 -19.41
CA MET A 6 -59.38 13.96 -19.20
C MET A 6 -59.90 13.15 -20.43
N PRO A 7 -59.59 11.83 -20.68
CA PRO A 7 -59.02 10.76 -19.84
C PRO A 7 -57.92 9.92 -20.57
N ALA A 8 -57.30 8.83 -20.07
CA ALA A 8 -57.80 7.75 -19.26
C ALA A 8 -56.68 6.85 -18.68
N ALA A 9 -56.95 6.35 -17.46
CA ALA A 9 -56.70 4.99 -16.96
C ALA A 9 -55.26 4.41 -17.09
N LYS A 10 -54.58 3.94 -16.03
CA LYS A 10 -55.03 2.96 -15.02
C LYS A 10 -54.13 3.02 -13.77
N ARG A 11 -54.74 2.64 -12.66
CA ARG A 11 -54.26 2.49 -11.26
C ARG A 11 -53.04 1.54 -11.19
N LEU A 12 -52.07 1.65 -10.27
CA LEU A 12 -52.16 1.44 -8.82
C LEU A 12 -50.87 1.96 -8.13
N ARG A 13 -50.98 2.32 -6.86
CA ARG A 13 -49.98 2.94 -5.96
C ARG A 13 -48.80 2.00 -5.61
N LEU A 14 -47.62 2.57 -5.35
CA LEU A 14 -46.89 2.52 -4.07
C LEU A 14 -45.58 3.33 -4.13
N ASP A 15 -45.21 3.86 -2.98
CA ASP A 15 -44.23 4.90 -2.68
C ASP A 15 -42.81 4.36 -2.45
N ALA A 16 -41.81 5.21 -2.74
CA ALA A 16 -40.40 5.21 -2.31
C ALA A 16 -39.50 3.97 -2.51
N GLY A 17 -38.50 4.13 -3.40
CA GLY A 17 -37.19 3.47 -3.30
C GLY A 17 -36.51 3.17 -4.65
N PRO A 18 -35.46 3.91 -5.07
CA PRO A 18 -34.62 3.46 -6.19
C PRO A 18 -33.50 2.55 -5.65
N GLN A 19 -33.69 1.22 -5.72
CA GLN A 19 -32.59 0.26 -5.59
C GLN A 19 -32.19 -0.31 -6.96
N SER A 20 -30.93 0.01 -7.26
CA SER A 20 -29.95 -0.51 -8.20
C SER A 20 -30.28 -1.68 -9.13
N LEU A 21 -29.74 -1.48 -10.33
CA LEU A 21 -29.65 -2.35 -11.49
C LEU A 21 -28.92 -3.69 -11.20
N SER A 22 -29.54 -4.75 -11.71
CA SER A 22 -28.98 -6.05 -12.12
C SER A 22 -27.55 -5.94 -12.66
N GLY A 23 -26.55 -6.76 -12.33
CA GLY A 23 -26.59 -8.19 -12.05
C GLY A 23 -25.72 -8.93 -13.08
N LYS A 24 -24.40 -8.72 -13.08
CA LYS A 24 -23.43 -9.54 -13.83
C LYS A 24 -22.31 -10.01 -12.90
N SER A 25 -22.47 -11.24 -12.42
CA SER A 25 -21.46 -12.01 -11.70
C SER A 25 -20.20 -12.16 -12.54
N THR A 26 -19.11 -11.57 -12.07
CA THR A 26 -17.78 -12.15 -12.18
C THR A 26 -17.19 -12.12 -10.77
N PRO A 27 -16.69 -13.26 -10.24
CA PRO A 27 -16.09 -13.29 -8.93
C PRO A 27 -14.84 -12.43 -8.94
N GLN A 28 -14.92 -11.28 -8.28
CA GLN A 28 -13.75 -10.49 -7.91
C GLN A 28 -12.82 -11.41 -7.11
N PRO A 29 -11.55 -11.61 -7.51
CA PRO A 29 -10.63 -12.30 -6.62
C PRO A 29 -10.37 -11.39 -5.41
N PRO A 30 -10.61 -11.84 -4.16
CA PRO A 30 -10.04 -11.19 -3.00
C PRO A 30 -8.57 -11.64 -2.91
N SER A 31 -7.76 -11.26 -3.89
CA SER A 31 -6.31 -11.48 -3.82
C SER A 31 -5.73 -10.39 -2.94
N GLY A 32 -5.40 -10.79 -1.72
CA GLY A 32 -4.84 -9.98 -0.65
C GLY A 32 -3.74 -9.05 -1.15
N LYS A 33 -4.10 -7.79 -1.37
CA LYS A 33 -3.14 -6.71 -1.37
C LYS A 33 -3.18 -6.15 0.02
N THR A 34 -2.22 -6.59 0.83
CA THR A 34 -1.91 -5.97 2.11
C THR A 34 -1.78 -4.46 1.86
N THR A 35 -2.84 -3.72 2.18
CA THR A 35 -2.68 -2.31 2.49
C THR A 35 -1.72 -2.31 3.67
N PRO A 36 -0.50 -1.76 3.56
CA PRO A 36 0.30 -1.58 4.76
C PRO A 36 -0.49 -0.60 5.61
N SER A 37 -1.15 -1.12 6.64
CA SER A 37 -1.85 -0.33 7.64
C SER A 37 -0.91 0.78 8.07
N SER A 38 -1.32 2.00 7.74
CA SER A 38 -0.55 3.21 7.99
C SER A 38 -0.50 3.43 9.49
N GLY A 39 0.60 3.09 10.14
CA GLY A 39 0.82 3.41 11.56
C GLY A 39 2.26 3.15 11.98
N ASP A 40 2.66 1.88 11.94
CA ASP A 40 3.94 1.46 12.50
C ASP A 40 4.84 0.91 11.40
N VAL A 41 5.83 1.71 11.00
CA VAL A 41 6.89 1.15 10.16
C VAL A 41 7.85 0.40 11.05
N GLN A 42 7.82 -0.91 10.93
CA GLN A 42 8.77 -1.81 11.53
C GLN A 42 10.02 -1.93 10.64
N VAL A 43 11.18 -2.17 11.27
CA VAL A 43 12.42 -2.50 10.55
C VAL A 43 12.36 -3.96 10.13
N THR A 44 11.73 -4.23 8.98
CA THR A 44 11.53 -5.58 8.46
C THR A 44 12.28 -5.81 7.14
N GLU A 45 12.50 -7.08 6.81
CA GLU A 45 13.18 -7.48 5.57
C GLU A 45 12.46 -6.99 4.32
N ASP A 46 11.12 -7.09 4.29
CA ASP A 46 10.31 -6.60 3.16
C ASP A 46 10.49 -5.09 2.94
N ALA A 47 10.53 -4.30 4.02
CA ALA A 47 10.73 -2.87 3.92
C ALA A 47 12.12 -2.54 3.33
N VAL A 48 13.18 -3.21 3.79
CA VAL A 48 14.54 -3.04 3.26
C VAL A 48 14.62 -3.49 1.80
N ARG A 49 14.05 -4.66 1.47
CA ARG A 49 13.99 -5.19 0.11
C ARG A 49 13.33 -4.20 -0.84
N ARG A 50 12.16 -3.66 -0.48
CA ARG A 50 11.45 -2.64 -1.29
C ARG A 50 12.29 -1.38 -1.54
N TYR A 51 13.13 -0.96 -0.60
CA TYR A 51 14.00 0.19 -0.81
C TYR A 51 15.13 -0.13 -1.79
N LEU A 52 15.77 -1.30 -1.64
CA LEU A 52 16.90 -1.73 -2.46
C LEU A 52 16.54 -2.14 -3.89
N THR A 53 15.32 -2.65 -4.13
CA THR A 53 14.83 -2.95 -5.49
C THR A 53 14.45 -1.68 -6.26
N ARG A 54 13.96 -0.65 -5.56
CA ARG A 54 13.59 0.63 -6.19
C ARG A 54 14.80 1.43 -6.62
N LYS A 55 15.80 1.53 -5.76
CA LYS A 55 17.01 2.30 -6.05
C LYS A 55 18.18 1.77 -5.20
N PRO A 56 19.40 1.75 -5.74
CA PRO A 56 20.58 1.50 -4.93
C PRO A 56 20.66 2.47 -3.75
N MET A 57 20.90 1.96 -2.54
CA MET A 57 20.96 2.74 -1.30
C MET A 57 22.14 2.31 -0.42
N THR A 58 22.68 3.25 0.35
CA THR A 58 23.70 2.95 1.37
C THR A 58 23.05 2.53 2.69
N THR A 59 23.82 1.91 3.59
CA THR A 59 23.36 1.62 4.97
C THR A 59 22.91 2.89 5.69
N LYS A 60 23.60 4.02 5.46
CA LYS A 60 23.24 5.32 6.04
C LYS A 60 21.87 5.80 5.55
N ASP A 61 21.60 5.64 4.25
CA ASP A 61 20.32 6.05 3.68
C ASP A 61 19.18 5.18 4.21
N LEU A 62 19.41 3.86 4.33
CA LEU A 62 18.46 2.93 4.95
C LEU A 62 18.19 3.31 6.41
N LEU A 63 19.25 3.56 7.20
CA LEU A 63 19.12 3.97 8.61
C LEU A 63 18.25 5.24 8.74
N LYS A 64 18.45 6.23 7.87
CA LYS A 64 17.63 7.45 7.84
C LYS A 64 16.16 7.18 7.55
N LYS A 65 15.82 6.17 6.72
CA LYS A 65 14.42 5.78 6.45
C LYS A 65 13.73 5.18 7.66
N PHE A 66 14.47 4.47 8.52
CA PHE A 66 13.91 3.83 9.71
C PHE A 66 13.96 4.70 10.98
N GLN A 67 14.84 5.72 11.02
CA GLN A 67 14.87 6.72 12.08
C GLN A 67 13.78 7.79 11.94
N THR A 68 13.49 8.22 10.71
CA THR A 68 12.44 9.23 10.45
C THR A 68 11.03 8.71 10.74
N LYS A 69 10.88 7.38 10.80
CA LYS A 69 9.64 6.74 11.19
C LYS A 69 9.72 6.37 12.66
N LYS A 70 8.62 6.55 13.39
CA LYS A 70 8.50 6.19 14.80
C LYS A 70 8.45 4.67 14.95
N THR A 71 9.54 3.98 14.59
CA THR A 71 9.74 2.52 14.69
C THR A 71 9.64 2.03 16.14
N GLY A 72 9.75 2.92 17.13
CA GLY A 72 9.77 2.56 18.55
C GLY A 72 11.07 1.89 19.00
N LEU A 73 12.09 1.85 18.13
CA LEU A 73 13.38 1.23 18.41
C LEU A 73 14.44 2.27 18.74
N SER A 74 15.37 1.88 19.62
CA SER A 74 16.61 2.65 19.82
C SER A 74 17.44 2.66 18.53
N SER A 75 18.29 3.68 18.37
CA SER A 75 19.22 3.77 17.25
C SER A 75 20.11 2.54 17.14
N GLU A 76 20.62 2.04 18.27
CA GLU A 76 21.47 0.85 18.31
C GLU A 76 20.72 -0.42 17.90
N GLN A 77 19.49 -0.59 18.40
CA GLN A 77 18.62 -1.71 18.02
C GLN A 77 18.30 -1.67 16.51
N THR A 78 18.03 -0.48 15.97
CA THR A 78 17.79 -0.29 14.53
C THR A 78 19.00 -0.71 13.70
N VAL A 79 20.21 -0.33 14.12
CA VAL A 79 21.46 -0.72 13.43
C VAL A 79 21.64 -2.24 13.46
N ASN A 80 21.42 -2.87 14.62
CA ASN A 80 21.57 -4.32 14.77
C ASN A 80 20.58 -5.10 13.89
N VAL A 81 19.30 -4.72 13.90
CA VAL A 81 18.27 -5.35 13.06
C VAL A 81 18.57 -5.11 11.58
N LEU A 82 18.94 -3.89 11.19
CA LEU A 82 19.28 -3.57 9.80
C LEU A 82 20.49 -4.38 9.30
N ALA A 83 21.53 -4.52 10.13
CA ALA A 83 22.71 -5.32 9.80
C ALA A 83 22.35 -6.80 9.61
N GLN A 84 21.51 -7.36 10.48
CA GLN A 84 21.02 -8.73 10.34
C GLN A 84 20.21 -8.94 9.06
N ILE A 85 19.32 -7.99 8.73
CA ILE A 85 18.51 -8.03 7.50
C ILE A 85 19.40 -7.94 6.26
N LEU A 86 20.37 -7.02 6.22
CA LEU A 86 21.29 -6.91 5.09
C LEU A 86 22.14 -8.19 4.91
N LYS A 87 22.54 -8.84 6.01
CA LYS A 87 23.26 -10.12 5.97
C LYS A 87 22.38 -11.25 5.42
N ARG A 88 21.09 -11.28 5.76
CA ARG A 88 20.13 -12.28 5.25
C ARG A 88 19.76 -12.05 3.79
N LEU A 89 19.55 -10.80 3.40
CA LEU A 89 19.22 -10.43 2.01
C LEU A 89 20.37 -10.64 1.03
N ASN A 90 21.62 -10.56 1.52
CA ASN A 90 22.85 -10.59 0.73
C ASN A 90 22.76 -9.75 -0.57
N PRO A 91 22.51 -8.43 -0.45
CA PRO A 91 22.33 -7.57 -1.61
C PRO A 91 23.62 -7.38 -2.41
N GLU A 92 23.47 -7.08 -3.70
CA GLU A 92 24.59 -6.77 -4.59
C GLU A 92 25.24 -5.45 -4.19
N ARG A 93 26.58 -5.41 -4.19
CA ARG A 93 27.36 -4.21 -3.89
C ARG A 93 27.74 -3.53 -5.20
N LYS A 94 27.36 -2.26 -5.34
CA LYS A 94 27.66 -1.42 -6.51
C LYS A 94 28.39 -0.14 -6.11
N MET A 95 29.33 0.29 -6.93
CA MET A 95 29.97 1.60 -6.81
C MET A 95 29.20 2.60 -7.67
N ILE A 96 28.64 3.63 -7.04
CA ILE A 96 27.86 4.68 -7.71
C ILE A 96 28.33 6.02 -7.14
N ASN A 97 28.79 6.91 -8.00
CA ASN A 97 29.36 8.22 -7.61
C ASN A 97 30.42 8.06 -6.50
N ASP A 98 31.36 7.14 -6.71
CA ASP A 98 32.46 6.81 -5.79
C ASP A 98 32.02 6.35 -4.38
N LYS A 99 30.75 5.96 -4.24
CA LYS A 99 30.19 5.45 -2.98
C LYS A 99 29.64 4.06 -3.17
N MET A 100 29.90 3.21 -2.17
CA MET A 100 29.35 1.87 -2.12
C MET A 100 27.87 1.91 -1.76
N HIS A 101 27.04 1.35 -2.63
CA HIS A 101 25.61 1.19 -2.48
C HIS A 101 25.24 -0.29 -2.54
N PHE A 102 24.13 -0.63 -1.89
CA PHE A 102 23.49 -1.93 -2.02
C PHE A 102 22.34 -1.81 -3.02
N SER A 103 22.16 -2.83 -3.87
CA SER A 103 21.00 -2.95 -4.75
C SER A 103 20.51 -4.39 -4.78
N LEU A 104 19.21 -4.58 -5.03
CA LEU A 104 18.66 -5.88 -5.39
C LEU A 104 18.25 -5.84 -6.85
N LYS A 105 18.69 -6.84 -7.61
CA LYS A 105 18.23 -7.08 -8.98
C LYS A 105 17.05 -8.03 -8.86
N GLU A 106 15.87 -7.59 -9.33
CA GLU A 106 14.69 -8.45 -9.47
C GLU A 106 14.88 -9.39 -10.67
#